data_AF-I4CE18-F1
#
_entry.id   AF-I4CE18-F1
#
_cell.length_a   1.000
_cell.length_b   1.000
_cell.length_c   1.000
_cell.angle_alpha   90.00
_cell.angle_beta   90.00
_cell.angle_gamma   90.00
#
_symmetry.space_group_name_H-M   'P 1'
#
loop_
_entity.id
_entity.type
_entity.pdbx_description
1 polymer ?
#
loop_
_entity_poly.entity_id
_entity_poly.type
_entity_poly.pdbx_seq_one_letter_code
_entity_poly.pdbx_strand_id
1 'polypeptide(L)'
;MESATESNKRPKEDYRIDRPETDDELAWVIATNLDEYIEFHEGEAVLQQTMKGTTLGQRVIYACIWYEYEVCNGGHQQFFWNSTGILWDEALAGFIKMGAIEYAAILKAAVSLFPNGNAI
;
A
#
# COMPACT_ATOMS: atom_id res chain seq x y z
N MET A 1 36.16 5.77 -0.35
CA MET A 1 35.82 4.35 -0.08
C MET A 1 34.39 4.16 -0.48
N GLU A 2 34.14 3.08 -1.22
CA GLU A 2 33.09 2.91 -2.23
C GLU A 2 31.65 3.18 -1.77
N SER A 3 30.96 3.93 -2.62
CA SER A 3 29.51 3.99 -2.77
C SER A 3 28.99 2.58 -3.01
N ALA A 4 28.13 2.08 -2.11
CA ALA A 4 27.41 0.84 -2.34
C ALA A 4 26.63 0.98 -3.65
N THR A 5 27.01 0.12 -4.59
CA THR A 5 26.51 0.01 -5.93
C THR A 5 25.02 -0.29 -5.94
N GLU A 6 24.32 0.26 -6.93
CA GLU A 6 23.01 -0.21 -7.41
C GLU A 6 23.05 -1.73 -7.55
N SER A 7 22.64 -2.44 -6.50
CA SER A 7 22.66 -3.89 -6.49
C SER A 7 21.45 -4.39 -7.28
N ASN A 8 21.71 -4.74 -8.53
CA ASN A 8 21.02 -5.80 -9.26
C ASN A 8 19.48 -5.67 -9.28
N LYS A 9 18.96 -4.60 -9.88
CA LYS A 9 17.52 -4.49 -10.15
C LYS A 9 17.12 -5.58 -11.15
N ARG A 10 16.24 -6.49 -10.71
CA ARG A 10 15.69 -7.57 -11.55
C ARG A 10 15.01 -6.96 -12.79
N PRO A 11 15.11 -7.61 -13.96
CA PRO A 11 14.44 -7.12 -15.18
C PRO A 11 12.94 -7.00 -14.94
N LYS A 12 12.35 -5.87 -15.38
CA LYS A 12 10.92 -5.49 -15.19
C LYS A 12 9.89 -6.48 -15.76
N GLU A 13 10.35 -7.51 -16.45
CA GLU A 13 9.54 -8.53 -17.13
C GLU A 13 9.38 -9.81 -16.29
N ASP A 14 10.13 -9.94 -15.19
CA ASP A 14 10.01 -11.05 -14.25
C ASP A 14 9.23 -10.63 -13.00
N TYR A 15 7.92 -10.87 -13.03
CA TYR A 15 7.01 -10.58 -11.91
C TYR A 15 7.10 -11.58 -10.75
N ARG A 16 8.03 -12.55 -10.79
CA ARG A 16 8.20 -13.52 -9.71
C ARG A 16 8.81 -12.84 -8.49
N ILE A 17 8.07 -12.91 -7.39
CA ILE A 17 8.52 -12.47 -6.08
C ILE A 17 9.15 -13.68 -5.39
N ASP A 18 10.38 -13.54 -4.89
CA ASP A 18 11.01 -14.60 -4.09
C ASP A 18 10.11 -14.89 -2.88
N ARG A 19 9.80 -16.16 -2.67
CA ARG A 19 8.95 -16.57 -1.55
C ARG A 19 9.74 -16.36 -0.25
N PRO A 20 9.24 -15.54 0.69
CA PRO A 20 9.90 -15.35 1.97
C PRO A 20 9.62 -16.52 2.93
N GLU A 21 10.29 -16.50 4.09
CA GLU A 21 10.18 -17.56 5.09
C GLU A 21 8.86 -17.47 5.86
N THR A 22 8.30 -16.26 6.00
CA THR A 22 7.04 -16.00 6.71
C THR A 22 6.02 -15.24 5.88
N ASP A 23 4.74 -15.35 6.24
CA ASP A 23 3.66 -14.59 5.61
C ASP A 23 3.78 -13.08 5.91
N ASP A 24 4.33 -12.69 7.06
CA ASP A 24 4.59 -11.29 7.42
C ASP A 24 5.63 -10.66 6.49
N GLU A 25 6.68 -11.41 6.16
CA GLU A 25 7.66 -10.99 5.16
C GLU A 25 7.05 -10.93 3.76
N LEU A 26 6.08 -11.79 3.42
CA LEU A 26 5.43 -11.79 2.10
C LEU A 26 4.74 -10.46 1.82
N ALA A 27 4.02 -9.91 2.79
CA ALA A 27 3.42 -8.59 2.68
C ALA A 27 4.48 -7.53 2.35
N TRP A 28 5.60 -7.52 3.10
CA TRP A 28 6.66 -6.55 2.86
C TRP A 28 7.35 -6.72 1.52
N VAL A 29 7.66 -7.95 1.11
CA VAL A 29 8.27 -8.17 -0.19
C VAL A 29 7.34 -7.70 -1.30
N ILE A 30 6.02 -7.94 -1.22
CA ILE A 30 5.06 -7.43 -2.21
C ILE A 30 5.08 -5.91 -2.25
N ALA A 31 4.98 -5.24 -1.09
CA ALA A 31 4.97 -3.78 -1.01
C ALA A 31 6.24 -3.16 -1.60
N THR A 32 7.43 -3.63 -1.17
CA THR A 32 8.71 -3.10 -1.66
C THR A 32 8.91 -3.30 -3.17
N ASN A 33 8.40 -4.39 -3.75
CA ASN A 33 8.46 -4.56 -5.21
C ASN A 33 7.50 -3.60 -5.94
N LEU A 34 6.38 -3.21 -5.31
CA LEU A 34 5.40 -2.30 -5.88
C LEU A 34 5.75 -0.81 -5.67
N ASP A 35 6.62 -0.47 -4.71
CA ASP A 35 7.15 0.89 -4.53
C ASP A 35 7.91 1.41 -5.76
N GLU A 36 8.41 0.52 -6.64
CA GLU A 36 9.00 0.93 -7.92
C GLU A 36 7.96 1.42 -8.95
N TYR A 37 6.67 1.15 -8.70
CA TYR A 37 5.57 1.35 -9.65
C TYR A 37 4.43 2.21 -9.12
N ILE A 38 4.27 2.35 -7.81
CA ILE A 38 3.21 3.11 -7.17
C ILE A 38 3.84 4.23 -6.34
N GLU A 39 3.42 5.47 -6.57
CA GLU A 39 3.90 6.65 -5.84
C GLU A 39 2.70 7.43 -5.30
N PHE A 40 2.63 7.59 -3.98
CA PHE A 40 1.54 8.27 -3.29
C PHE A 40 1.98 9.54 -2.52
N HIS A 41 3.27 9.80 -2.37
CA HIS A 41 3.80 10.95 -1.61
C HIS A 41 3.59 12.28 -2.35
N GLU A 42 3.55 12.24 -3.68
CA GLU A 42 3.33 13.42 -4.54
C GLU A 42 1.83 13.72 -4.78
N GLY A 43 0.94 12.98 -4.12
CA GLY A 43 -0.50 13.18 -4.12
C GLY A 43 -1.28 12.48 -5.25
N GLU A 44 -2.58 12.77 -5.30
CA GLU A 44 -3.58 12.00 -6.05
C GLU A 44 -3.28 11.84 -7.54
N ALA A 45 -2.85 12.92 -8.20
CA ALA A 45 -2.61 12.90 -9.64
C ALA A 45 -1.46 11.95 -10.01
N VAL A 46 -0.40 11.91 -9.19
CA VAL A 46 0.74 11.02 -9.38
C VAL A 46 0.35 9.58 -9.04
N LEU A 47 -0.39 9.37 -7.96
CA LEU A 47 -0.92 8.07 -7.59
C LEU A 47 -1.75 7.45 -8.71
N GLN A 48 -2.74 8.18 -9.21
CA GLN A 48 -3.61 7.71 -10.30
C GLN A 48 -2.83 7.43 -11.58
N GLN A 49 -1.77 8.19 -11.86
CA GLN A 49 -0.94 7.96 -13.03
C GLN A 49 -0.06 6.71 -12.89
N THR A 50 0.54 6.51 -11.73
CA THR A 50 1.45 5.38 -11.47
C THR A 50 0.67 4.06 -11.33
N MET A 51 -0.50 4.07 -10.68
CA MET A 51 -1.39 2.91 -10.55
C MET A 51 -1.86 2.33 -11.90
N LYS A 52 -1.94 3.13 -12.98
CA LYS A 52 -2.27 2.63 -14.33
C LYS A 52 -1.29 1.56 -14.84
N GLY A 53 -0.06 1.56 -14.32
CA GLY A 53 0.95 0.55 -14.64
C GLY A 53 0.77 -0.78 -13.92
N THR A 54 -0.23 -0.89 -13.03
CA THR A 54 -0.43 -2.06 -12.17
C THR A 54 -1.77 -2.75 -12.43
N THR A 55 -1.82 -4.05 -12.12
CA THR A 55 -3.08 -4.80 -12.12
C THR A 55 -3.95 -4.40 -10.92
N LEU A 56 -5.24 -4.69 -11.00
CA LEU A 56 -6.16 -4.48 -9.87
C LEU A 56 -5.71 -5.23 -8.61
N GLY A 57 -5.23 -6.47 -8.74
CA GLY A 57 -4.74 -7.24 -7.60
C GLY A 57 -3.55 -6.59 -6.90
N GLN A 58 -2.59 -6.06 -7.68
CA GLN A 58 -1.41 -5.41 -7.14
C GLN A 58 -1.76 -4.16 -6.33
N ARG A 59 -2.54 -3.23 -6.89
CA ARG A 59 -2.86 -1.98 -6.20
C ARG A 59 -3.70 -2.18 -4.94
N VAL A 60 -4.67 -3.10 -4.94
CA VAL A 60 -5.51 -3.33 -3.76
C VAL A 60 -4.75 -4.02 -2.63
N ILE A 61 -3.86 -4.97 -2.96
CA ILE A 61 -2.99 -5.62 -1.96
C ILE A 61 -2.02 -4.60 -1.38
N TYR A 62 -1.38 -3.79 -2.23
CA TYR A 62 -0.48 -2.72 -1.82
C TYR A 62 -1.13 -1.75 -0.83
N ALA A 63 -2.33 -1.27 -1.15
CA ALA A 63 -3.08 -0.36 -0.30
C ALA A 63 -3.45 -1.01 1.05
N CYS A 64 -3.82 -2.30 1.06
CA CYS A 64 -4.11 -3.03 2.31
C CYS A 64 -2.86 -3.16 3.20
N ILE A 65 -1.69 -3.46 2.62
CA ILE A 65 -0.43 -3.60 3.36
C ILE A 65 -0.03 -2.27 4.01
N TRP A 66 -0.09 -1.17 3.26
CA TRP A 66 0.22 0.16 3.79
C TRP A 66 -0.77 0.60 4.88
N TYR A 67 -2.07 0.33 4.70
CA TYR A 67 -3.05 0.58 5.75
C TYR A 67 -2.73 -0.19 7.03
N GLU A 68 -2.45 -1.49 6.93
CA GLU A 68 -2.13 -2.30 8.09
C GLU A 68 -0.86 -1.80 8.78
N TYR A 69 0.19 -1.51 8.03
CA TYR A 69 1.45 -1.01 8.59
C TYR A 69 1.26 0.26 9.42
N GLU A 70 0.56 1.24 8.88
CA GLU A 70 0.35 2.51 9.55
C GLU A 70 -0.54 2.36 10.77
N VAL A 71 -1.62 1.57 10.65
CA VAL A 71 -2.54 1.32 11.77
C VAL A 71 -1.88 0.52 12.88
N CYS A 72 -1.06 -0.48 12.56
CA CYS A 72 -0.33 -1.28 13.55
C CYS A 72 0.82 -0.50 14.21
N ASN A 73 1.37 0.52 13.54
CA ASN A 73 2.45 1.34 14.08
C ASN A 73 1.94 2.53 14.91
N GLY A 74 0.90 3.23 14.46
CA GLY A 74 0.40 4.45 15.11
C GLY A 74 -1.11 4.66 15.05
N GLY A 75 -1.88 3.65 14.64
CA GLY A 75 -3.34 3.70 14.54
C GLY A 75 -3.85 4.45 13.31
N HIS A 76 -5.17 4.55 13.18
CA HIS A 76 -5.82 5.27 12.07
C HIS A 76 -5.42 6.73 11.98
N GLN A 77 -5.08 7.36 13.10
CA GLN A 77 -4.58 8.73 13.11
C GLN A 77 -3.29 8.83 12.28
N GLN A 78 -2.34 7.90 12.45
CA GLN A 78 -1.10 7.93 11.68
C GLN A 78 -1.37 7.69 10.20
N PHE A 79 -2.20 6.70 9.87
CA PHE A 79 -2.60 6.42 8.49
C PHE A 79 -3.18 7.66 7.79
N PHE A 80 -4.12 8.38 8.41
CA PHE A 80 -4.73 9.58 7.79
C PHE A 80 -3.92 10.86 7.95
N TRP A 81 -2.91 10.90 8.83
CA TRP A 81 -2.00 12.03 8.95
C TRP A 81 -0.89 11.98 7.88
N ASN A 82 -0.45 10.77 7.54
CA ASN A 82 0.57 10.54 6.54
C ASN A 82 -0.02 10.56 5.12
N SER A 83 0.86 10.63 4.11
CA SER A 83 0.47 10.52 2.71
C SER A 83 -0.20 9.18 2.38
N THR A 84 -0.03 8.14 3.20
CA THR A 84 -0.67 6.83 3.06
C THR A 84 -2.19 6.89 3.13
N GLY A 85 -2.76 7.91 3.79
CA GLY A 85 -4.20 8.11 3.91
C GLY A 85 -4.94 8.17 2.58
N ILE A 86 -4.27 8.60 1.51
CA ILE A 86 -4.81 8.65 0.15
C ILE A 86 -5.19 7.27 -0.41
N LEU A 87 -4.60 6.19 0.11
CA LEU A 87 -4.82 4.81 -0.33
C LEU A 87 -6.11 4.18 0.23
N TRP A 88 -6.89 4.92 1.03
CA TRP A 88 -8.00 4.38 1.80
C TRP A 88 -9.07 3.70 0.94
N ASP A 89 -9.34 4.22 -0.26
CA ASP A 89 -10.39 3.71 -1.15
C ASP A 89 -9.99 2.38 -1.80
N GLU A 90 -8.74 2.27 -2.25
CA GLU A 90 -8.14 1.03 -2.77
C GLU A 90 -7.98 -0.01 -1.66
N ALA A 91 -7.61 0.39 -0.44
CA ALA A 91 -7.56 -0.51 0.72
C ALA A 91 -8.96 -1.07 1.06
N LEU A 92 -9.98 -0.20 1.07
CA LEU A 92 -11.36 -0.61 1.30
C LEU A 92 -11.84 -1.60 0.21
N ALA A 93 -11.55 -1.31 -1.06
CA ALA A 93 -11.86 -2.20 -2.17
C ALA A 93 -11.13 -3.55 -2.05
N GLY A 94 -9.88 -3.54 -1.60
CA GLY A 94 -9.07 -4.73 -1.35
C GLY A 94 -9.65 -5.62 -0.26
N PHE A 95 -9.98 -5.06 0.90
CA PHE A 95 -10.59 -5.82 1.98
C PHE A 95 -11.92 -6.46 1.57
N ILE A 96 -12.77 -5.73 0.84
CA ILE A 96 -14.03 -6.28 0.32
C ILE A 96 -13.76 -7.45 -0.64
N LYS A 97 -12.81 -7.30 -1.57
CA LYS A 97 -12.47 -8.33 -2.56
C LYS A 97 -11.88 -9.59 -1.94
N MET A 98 -11.07 -9.45 -0.89
CA MET A 98 -10.50 -10.58 -0.15
C MET A 98 -11.49 -11.23 0.82
N GLY A 99 -12.67 -10.63 1.03
CA GLY A 99 -13.65 -11.11 2.01
C GLY A 99 -13.30 -10.73 3.46
N ALA A 100 -12.34 -9.82 3.68
CA ALA A 100 -11.99 -9.27 4.98
C ALA A 100 -13.00 -8.19 5.42
N ILE A 101 -14.28 -8.57 5.51
CA ILE A 101 -15.39 -7.62 5.70
C ILE A 101 -15.30 -6.85 7.03
N GLU A 102 -14.73 -7.45 8.08
CA GLU A 102 -14.50 -6.76 9.36
C GLU A 102 -13.49 -5.62 9.22
N TYR A 103 -12.38 -5.83 8.50
CA TYR A 103 -11.40 -4.79 8.20
C TYR A 103 -12.01 -3.68 7.36
N ALA A 104 -12.80 -4.04 6.34
CA ALA A 104 -13.54 -3.07 5.53
C ALA A 104 -14.50 -2.21 6.37
N ALA A 105 -15.19 -2.82 7.35
CA ALA A 105 -16.10 -2.11 8.24
C ALA A 105 -15.35 -1.13 9.17
N ILE A 106 -14.21 -1.56 9.73
CA ILE A 106 -13.36 -0.72 10.58
C ILE A 106 -12.82 0.47 9.78
N LEU A 107 -12.25 0.23 8.60
CA LEU A 107 -11.73 1.30 7.75
C LEU A 107 -12.85 2.29 7.35
N LYS A 108 -14.02 1.79 6.96
CA LYS A 108 -15.17 2.64 6.63
C LYS A 108 -15.63 3.50 7.80
N ALA A 109 -15.63 2.95 9.01
CA ALA A 109 -15.92 3.72 10.22
C ALA A 109 -14.85 4.79 10.46
N ALA A 110 -13.57 4.46 10.27
CA ALA A 110 -12.48 5.43 10.42
C ALA A 110 -12.59 6.57 9.40
N VAL A 111 -12.83 6.28 8.11
CA VAL A 111 -13.04 7.31 7.06
C VAL A 111 -14.17 8.29 7.41
N SER A 112 -15.21 7.85 8.14
CA SER A 112 -16.29 8.75 8.59
C SER A 112 -15.84 9.78 9.64
N LEU A 113 -14.74 9.51 10.35
CA LEU A 113 -14.10 10.41 11.31
C LEU A 113 -13.01 11.28 10.64
N PHE A 114 -12.48 10.84 9.50
CA PHE A 114 -11.42 11.48 8.72
C PHE A 114 -11.88 11.77 7.28
N PRO A 115 -12.83 12.70 7.08
CA PRO A 115 -13.40 12.94 5.75
C PRO A 115 -12.31 13.39 4.77
N ASN A 116 -12.35 12.83 3.57
CA ASN A 116 -11.34 13.02 2.51
C ASN A 116 -9.95 12.42 2.80
N GLY A 117 -9.85 11.47 3.74
CA GLY A 117 -8.60 10.72 3.96
C GLY A 117 -7.49 11.54 4.60
N ASN A 118 -7.84 12.63 5.30
CA ASN A 118 -6.88 13.49 5.98
C ASN A 118 -7.28 13.69 7.45
N ALA A 119 -6.28 13.75 8.32
CA ALA A 119 -6.44 14.31 9.66
C ALA A 119 -6.86 15.79 9.61
N ILE A 120 -7.76 16.19 10.52
CA ILE A 120 -8.27 17.56 10.66
C ILE A 120 -7.19 18.48 11.22
#